data_AF-X1E0Z7-F1
#
_entry.id   AF-X1E0Z7-F1
#
_cell.length_a   1.000
_cell.length_b   1.000
_cell.length_c   1.000
_cell.angle_alpha   90.00
_cell.angle_beta   90.00
_cell.angle_gamma   90.00
#
_symmetry.space_group_name_H-M   'P 1'
#
loop_
_entity.id
_entity.type
_entity.pdbx_description
1 polymer ?
#
loop_
_entity_poly.entity_id
_entity_poly.type
_entity_poly.pdbx_seq_one_letter_code
_entity_poly.pdbx_strand_id
1 'polypeptide(L)'
;FEEVLNEEVAAVMLTCPNTLGLFNPDIKKIADRTHQVGGLMYYDGANLNAILGKCRPGDVGFDVVHLNLHKTFGTPHGGGGPGAGPVGVKDHLREFLPISLVV
;
A
#
# COMPACT_ATOMS: atom_id res chain seq x y z
N PHE A 1 0.80 15.66 -10.79
CA PHE A 1 1.73 14.94 -9.90
C PHE A 1 3.15 14.98 -10.45
N GLU A 2 3.34 14.87 -11.76
CA GLU A 2 4.68 14.88 -12.39
C GLU A 2 5.51 16.13 -12.10
N GLU A 3 4.89 17.32 -12.01
CA GLU A 3 5.60 18.59 -11.75
C GLU A 3 6.35 18.63 -10.41
N VAL A 4 5.92 17.83 -9.43
CA VAL A 4 6.51 17.76 -8.08
C VAL A 4 7.20 16.43 -7.81
N LEU A 5 7.25 15.53 -8.81
CA LEU A 5 7.86 14.22 -8.68
C LEU A 5 9.31 14.28 -9.18
N ASN A 6 10.25 14.43 -8.25
CA ASN A 6 11.69 14.55 -8.50
C ASN A 6 12.48 13.59 -7.60
N GLU A 7 13.81 13.61 -7.72
CA GLU A 7 14.73 12.70 -7.00
C GLU A 7 14.76 12.93 -5.47
N GLU A 8 14.17 14.02 -4.96
CA GLU A 8 14.04 14.28 -3.51
C GLU A 8 12.81 13.56 -2.91
N VAL A 9 11.92 13.01 -3.74
CA VAL A 9 10.72 12.31 -3.29
C VAL A 9 11.08 10.90 -2.82
N ALA A 10 11.00 10.69 -1.50
CA ALA A 10 11.25 9.37 -0.91
C ALA A 10 10.16 8.34 -1.25
N ALA A 11 8.89 8.73 -1.24
CA ALA A 11 7.78 7.82 -1.51
C ALA A 11 6.49 8.52 -1.93
N VAL A 12 5.61 7.77 -2.59
CA VAL A 12 4.21 8.15 -2.86
C VAL A 12 3.28 7.17 -2.16
N MET A 13 2.31 7.70 -1.42
CA MET A 13 1.29 6.92 -0.73
C MET A 13 -0.04 7.02 -1.47
N LEU A 14 -0.66 5.89 -1.80
CA LEU A 14 -1.96 5.84 -2.44
C LEU A 14 -2.88 4.81 -1.78
N THR A 15 -4.16 5.15 -1.73
CA THR A 15 -5.25 4.22 -1.41
C THR A 15 -5.92 3.81 -2.73
N CYS A 16 -6.12 2.51 -2.95
CA CYS A 16 -6.75 1.96 -4.16
C CYS A 16 -7.79 0.88 -3.79
N PRO A 17 -9.08 1.10 -4.07
CA PRO A 17 -9.71 2.35 -4.51
C PRO A 17 -9.40 3.52 -3.57
N ASN A 18 -9.50 4.76 -4.08
CA ASN A 18 -9.25 5.95 -3.25
C ASN A 18 -10.29 6.09 -2.13
N THR A 19 -10.15 7.11 -1.29
CA THR A 19 -11.03 7.32 -0.13
C THR A 19 -12.47 7.67 -0.50
N LEU A 20 -12.76 8.00 -1.77
CA LEU A 20 -14.11 8.15 -2.32
C LEU A 20 -14.66 6.87 -2.95
N GLY A 21 -13.90 5.77 -2.92
CA GLY A 21 -14.27 4.49 -3.52
C GLY A 21 -14.03 4.40 -5.03
N LEU A 22 -13.32 5.36 -5.63
CA LEU A 22 -13.04 5.38 -7.07
C LEU A 22 -11.71 4.69 -7.39
N PHE A 23 -11.70 3.91 -8.47
CA PHE A 23 -10.48 3.34 -9.02
C PHE A 23 -9.75 4.39 -9.86
N ASN A 24 -8.51 4.72 -9.49
CA ASN A 24 -7.68 5.63 -10.27
C ASN A 24 -7.06 4.87 -11.45
N PRO A 25 -7.35 5.24 -12.71
CA PRO A 25 -6.80 4.55 -13.89
C PRO A 25 -5.29 4.76 -14.06
N ASP A 26 -4.72 5.80 -13.43
CA ASP A 26 -3.32 6.20 -13.62
C ASP A 26 -2.35 5.57 -12.59
N ILE A 27 -2.80 4.66 -11.72
CA ILE A 27 -1.94 4.13 -10.64
C ILE A 27 -0.66 3.51 -11.19
N LYS A 28 -0.74 2.74 -12.28
CA LYS A 28 0.45 2.13 -12.89
C LYS A 28 1.42 3.20 -13.42
N LYS A 29 0.88 4.26 -14.04
CA LYS A 29 1.68 5.40 -14.50
C LYS A 29 2.36 6.12 -13.33
N ILE A 30 1.63 6.34 -12.23
CA ILE A 30 2.18 6.96 -11.03
C ILE A 30 3.31 6.09 -10.46
N ALA A 31 3.08 4.78 -10.30
CA ALA A 31 4.10 3.85 -9.80
C ALA A 31 5.36 3.88 -10.67
N ASP A 32 5.20 3.75 -11.99
CA ASP A 32 6.34 3.76 -12.92
C ASP A 32 7.14 5.06 -12.86
N ARG A 33 6.46 6.21 -12.78
CA ARG A 33 7.12 7.51 -12.67
C ARG A 33 7.79 7.70 -11.31
N THR A 34 7.20 7.20 -10.23
CA THR A 34 7.78 7.27 -8.89
C THR A 34 9.06 6.42 -8.81
N HIS A 35 9.04 5.21 -9.36
CA HIS A 35 10.23 4.38 -9.43
C HIS A 35 11.33 4.98 -10.31
N GLN A 36 10.98 5.69 -11.39
CA GLN A 36 11.95 6.37 -12.26
C GLN A 36 12.76 7.47 -11.54
N VAL A 37 12.20 8.08 -10.50
CA VAL A 37 12.91 9.08 -9.68
C VAL A 37 13.52 8.49 -8.40
N GLY A 38 13.49 7.16 -8.25
CA GLY A 38 14.03 6.45 -7.09
C GLY A 38 13.12 6.42 -5.86
N GLY A 39 11.89 6.92 -5.96
CA GLY A 39 10.91 6.88 -4.88
C GLY A 39 10.25 5.52 -4.72
N LEU A 40 9.71 5.24 -3.53
CA LEU A 40 8.96 4.02 -3.21
C LEU A 40 7.44 4.22 -3.35
N MET A 41 6.72 3.13 -3.60
CA MET A 41 5.26 3.12 -3.66
C MET A 41 4.66 2.44 -2.42
N TYR A 42 3.93 3.21 -1.61
CA TYR A 42 3.21 2.71 -0.44
C TYR A 42 1.72 2.59 -0.73
N TYR A 43 1.17 1.40 -0.53
CA TYR A 43 -0.26 1.13 -0.61
C TYR A 43 -0.91 1.20 0.78
N ASP A 44 -1.87 2.09 0.92
CA ASP A 44 -2.85 2.01 2.00
C ASP A 44 -3.85 0.89 1.69
N GLY A 45 -3.69 -0.24 2.37
CA GLY A 45 -4.53 -1.42 2.22
C GLY A 45 -5.83 -1.40 3.01
N ALA A 46 -6.25 -0.26 3.57
CA ALA A 46 -7.54 -0.13 4.24
C ALA A 46 -8.73 -0.55 3.34
N ASN A 47 -8.61 -0.30 2.03
CA ASN A 47 -9.62 -0.62 1.03
C ASN A 47 -9.37 -1.95 0.27
N LEU A 48 -8.47 -2.82 0.79
CA LEU A 48 -8.11 -4.07 0.12
C LEU A 48 -9.32 -4.95 -0.22
N ASN A 49 -10.39 -4.88 0.57
CA ASN A 49 -11.59 -5.69 0.35
C ASN A 49 -12.24 -5.49 -1.04
N ALA A 50 -12.03 -4.34 -1.68
CA ALA A 50 -12.54 -4.07 -3.02
C ALA A 50 -11.75 -4.77 -4.14
N ILE A 51 -10.52 -5.21 -3.86
CA ILE A 51 -9.62 -5.82 -4.86
C ILE A 51 -9.18 -7.25 -4.51
N LEU A 52 -9.53 -7.74 -3.32
CA LEU A 52 -9.17 -9.07 -2.85
C LEU A 52 -9.67 -10.15 -3.83
N GLY A 53 -8.75 -11.01 -4.30
CA GLY A 53 -9.05 -12.03 -5.31
C GLY A 53 -9.24 -11.52 -6.75
N LYS A 54 -9.05 -10.21 -6.99
CA LYS A 54 -9.15 -9.59 -8.32
C LYS A 54 -7.83 -8.99 -8.80
N CYS A 55 -7.11 -8.35 -7.90
CA CYS A 55 -5.85 -7.67 -8.20
C CYS A 55 -4.92 -7.77 -6.98
N ARG A 56 -3.61 -7.81 -7.22
CA ARG A 56 -2.59 -7.79 -6.17
C ARG A 56 -1.87 -6.44 -6.21
N PRO A 57 -1.80 -5.67 -5.10
CA PRO A 57 -1.11 -4.38 -5.08
C PRO A 57 0.33 -4.43 -5.61
N GLY A 58 1.06 -5.51 -5.29
CA GLY A 58 2.42 -5.71 -5.76
C GLY A 58 2.56 -5.88 -7.29
N ASP A 59 1.51 -6.28 -8.02
CA ASP A 59 1.53 -6.36 -9.49
C ASP A 59 1.32 -4.98 -10.14
N VAL A 60 0.66 -4.07 -9.41
CA VAL A 60 0.38 -2.70 -9.87
C VAL A 60 1.60 -1.80 -9.69
N GLY A 61 2.56 -2.20 -8.86
CA GLY A 61 3.80 -1.48 -8.61
C GLY A 61 3.98 -0.97 -7.17
N PHE A 62 3.18 -1.44 -6.21
CA PHE A 62 3.40 -1.10 -4.81
C PHE A 62 4.52 -1.94 -4.19
N ASP A 63 5.39 -1.27 -3.42
CA ASP A 63 6.54 -1.86 -2.75
C ASP A 63 6.23 -2.27 -1.31
N VAL A 64 5.34 -1.51 -0.66
CA VAL A 64 4.93 -1.70 0.73
C VAL A 64 3.41 -1.60 0.84
N VAL A 65 2.80 -2.41 1.69
CA VAL A 65 1.37 -2.33 2.04
C VAL A 65 1.19 -2.57 3.53
N HIS A 66 0.37 -1.77 4.20
CA HIS A 66 -0.26 -2.21 5.46
C HIS A 66 -1.66 -2.76 5.19
N LEU A 67 -2.09 -3.73 5.99
CA LEU A 67 -3.46 -4.27 5.94
C LEU A 67 -4.22 -3.97 7.22
N ASN A 68 -5.52 -3.68 7.14
CA ASN A 68 -6.36 -3.60 8.33
C ASN A 68 -7.10 -4.93 8.54
N LEU A 69 -6.59 -5.81 9.41
CA LEU A 69 -7.25 -7.11 9.69
C LEU A 69 -8.62 -6.93 10.35
N HIS A 70 -8.77 -5.86 11.12
CA HIS A 70 -10.02 -5.44 11.75
C HIS A 70 -11.02 -4.75 10.81
N LYS A 71 -10.69 -4.68 9.51
CA LYS A 71 -11.62 -4.28 8.46
C LYS A 71 -11.83 -5.43 7.49
N THR A 72 -10.81 -5.73 6.68
CA THR A 72 -10.92 -6.69 5.56
C THR A 72 -11.01 -8.15 6.01
N PHE A 73 -10.44 -8.49 7.17
CA PHE A 73 -10.26 -9.89 7.60
C PHE A 73 -11.07 -10.24 8.87
N GLY A 74 -12.12 -9.47 9.16
CA GLY A 74 -13.17 -9.88 10.13
C GLY A 74 -12.84 -9.76 11.61
N THR A 75 -11.69 -9.19 12.01
CA THR A 75 -11.46 -8.87 13.44
C THR A 75 -12.46 -7.78 13.88
N PRO A 76 -13.15 -7.90 15.03
CA PRO A 76 -14.19 -6.94 15.43
C PRO A 76 -13.59 -5.57 15.76
N HIS A 77 -14.33 -4.50 15.43
CA HIS A 77 -13.90 -3.11 15.68
C HIS A 77 -13.91 -2.72 17.17
N GLY A 78 -14.73 -3.40 18.00
CA GLY A 78 -14.70 -3.28 19.47
C GLY A 78 -14.90 -1.88 20.05
N GLY A 79 -15.52 -0.95 19.33
CA GLY A 79 -15.69 0.44 19.77
C GLY A 79 -14.42 1.30 19.73
N GLY A 80 -13.36 0.83 19.05
CA GLY A 80 -12.07 1.53 18.94
C GLY A 80 -10.84 0.62 18.96
N GLY A 81 -11.02 -0.69 19.12
CA GLY A 81 -9.96 -1.68 19.11
C GLY A 81 -10.40 -3.01 19.74
N PRO A 82 -9.62 -4.09 19.57
CA PRO A 82 -8.26 -4.12 19.05
C PRO A 82 -8.15 -4.13 17.52
N GLY A 83 -6.96 -3.82 17.01
CA GLY A 83 -6.64 -3.93 15.59
C GLY A 83 -5.24 -4.46 15.35
N ALA A 84 -5.04 -5.15 14.22
CA ALA A 84 -3.74 -5.57 13.74
C ALA A 84 -3.49 -4.98 12.34
N GLY A 85 -2.23 -4.59 12.12
CA GLY A 85 -1.76 -3.86 10.94
C GLY A 85 -0.53 -4.52 10.29
N PRO A 86 -0.58 -5.78 9.83
CA PRO A 86 0.59 -6.41 9.24
C PRO A 86 1.03 -5.65 7.99
N VAL A 87 2.34 -5.59 7.79
CA VAL A 87 2.97 -4.92 6.66
C VAL A 87 3.58 -5.97 5.73
N GLY A 88 3.17 -5.95 4.47
CA GLY A 88 3.79 -6.71 3.40
C GLY A 88 4.75 -5.81 2.62
N VAL A 89 5.92 -6.34 2.26
CA VAL A 89 6.94 -5.62 1.48
C VAL A 89 7.46 -6.48 0.33
N LYS A 90 7.98 -5.85 -0.72
CA LYS A 90 8.80 -6.51 -1.75
C LYS A 90 10.13 -6.98 -1.18
N ASP A 91 10.75 -7.97 -1.82
CA ASP A 91 11.97 -8.63 -1.32
C ASP A 91 13.12 -7.66 -1.02
N HIS A 92 13.30 -6.62 -1.82
CA HIS A 92 14.38 -5.63 -1.63
C HIS A 92 14.22 -4.78 -0.37
N LEU A 93 13.04 -4.78 0.27
CA LEU A 93 12.78 -4.09 1.54
C LEU A 93 12.82 -5.03 2.75
N ARG A 94 12.97 -6.34 2.55
CA ARG A 94 12.86 -7.36 3.59
C ARG A 94 13.85 -7.14 4.75
N GLU A 95 15.08 -6.75 4.45
CA GLU A 95 16.13 -6.55 5.45
C GLU A 95 15.88 -5.35 6.38
N PHE A 96 14.98 -4.44 5.98
CA PHE A 96 14.62 -3.25 6.74
C PHE A 96 13.34 -3.42 7.58
N LEU A 97 12.72 -4.60 7.55
CA LEU A 97 11.54 -4.87 8.37
C LEU A 97 11.87 -4.79 9.88
N PRO A 98 10.88 -4.45 10.73
CA PRO A 98 11.05 -4.51 12.18
C PRO A 98 11.44 -5.91 12.65
N ILE A 99 12.19 -5.99 13.75
CA ILE A 99 12.75 -7.25 14.30
C ILE A 99 11.64 -8.28 14.61
N SER A 100 10.47 -7.82 15.06
CA SER A 100 9.33 -8.70 15.35
C SER A 100 8.61 -9.10 14.06
N LEU A 101 9.09 -10.16 13.43
CA LEU A 101 8.48 -10.77 12.25
C LEU A 101 7.51 -11.89 12.64
N VAL A 102 6.33 -11.90 12.02
CA VAL A 102 5.44 -13.06 12.00
C VAL A 102 5.78 -13.84 10.73
N VAL A 103 6.38 -15.02 10.89
CA VAL A 103 6.86 -15.88 9.78
C VAL A 103 5.86 -16.98 9.48
#